data_AF-A0A4W5L613-F1
#
_entry.id   AF-A0A4W5L613-F1
#
_cell.length_a   1.000
_cell.length_b   1.000
_cell.length_c   1.000
_cell.angle_alpha   90.00
_cell.angle_beta   90.00
_cell.angle_gamma   90.00
#
_symmetry.space_group_name_H-M   'P 1'
#
loop_
_entity.id
_entity.type
_entity.pdbx_description
1 polymer ?
#
loop_
_entity_poly.entity_id
_entity_poly.type
_entity_poly.pdbx_seq_one_letter_code
_entity_poly.pdbx_strand_id
1 'polypeptide(L)' 'ISGASSLGQTTAHAHVGDELYPINLLTEEMRTDETETRIRSMRRLRTVAQALGPDRTRSELLPFLSRTATSTMRARL' A
#
# COMPACT_ATOMS: atom_id res chain seq x y z
N ILE A 1 0.74 -44.00 6.18
CA ILE A 1 0.01 -43.14 5.23
C ILE A 1 0.67 -41.77 5.22
N SER A 2 1.10 -41.38 4.02
CA SER A 2 1.58 -40.09 3.55
C SER A 2 2.01 -39.03 4.57
N GLY A 3 3.33 -38.87 4.68
CA GLY A 3 3.91 -37.54 4.71
C GLY A 3 3.74 -36.88 3.34
N ALA A 4 3.09 -35.73 3.33
CA ALA A 4 3.21 -34.74 2.27
C ALA A 4 3.11 -33.38 2.94
N SER A 5 4.28 -32.88 3.30
CA SER A 5 4.52 -31.51 3.72
C SER A 5 3.95 -30.55 2.70
N SER A 6 3.24 -29.55 3.21
CA SER A 6 3.30 -28.15 2.82
C SER A 6 3.88 -27.87 1.42
N LEU A 7 3.00 -27.69 0.44
CA LEU A 7 3.26 -26.76 -0.66
C LEU A 7 2.20 -25.66 -0.59
N GLY A 8 2.41 -24.75 0.35
CA GLY A 8 1.99 -23.37 0.15
C GLY A 8 2.77 -22.82 -1.04
N GLN A 9 2.03 -22.36 -2.05
CA GLN A 9 2.37 -21.37 -3.09
C GLN A 9 1.80 -21.81 -4.43
N THR A 10 0.66 -21.23 -4.81
CA THR A 10 0.56 -20.47 -6.05
C THR A 10 -0.85 -19.89 -6.15
N THR A 11 -0.97 -18.58 -5.93
CA THR A 11 -1.80 -17.78 -6.82
C THR A 11 -1.03 -16.49 -7.06
N ALA A 12 -0.63 -16.37 -8.32
CA ALA A 12 -0.06 -15.18 -8.92
C ALA A 12 -0.85 -13.94 -8.50
N HIS A 13 -0.17 -12.93 -7.95
CA HIS A 13 -0.51 -11.58 -8.34
C HIS A 13 0.68 -11.03 -9.12
N ALA A 14 0.66 -11.34 -10.42
CA ALA A 14 1.29 -10.46 -11.37
C ALA A 14 0.74 -9.05 -11.10
N HIS A 15 1.63 -8.09 -10.90
CA HIS A 15 1.42 -6.77 -11.46
C HIS A 15 2.77 -6.22 -11.88
N VAL A 16 3.17 -6.62 -13.10
CA VAL A 16 4.17 -5.91 -13.92
C VAL A 16 3.63 -4.52 -14.36
N GLY A 17 2.52 -4.05 -13.75
CA GLY A 17 2.03 -2.66 -13.79
C GLY A 17 2.16 -1.91 -12.46
N ASP A 18 2.70 -2.52 -11.39
CA ASP A 18 2.92 -1.91 -10.05
C ASP A 18 4.12 -0.92 -10.05
N GLU A 19 4.93 -0.90 -11.12
CA GLU A 19 5.96 0.13 -11.36
C GLU A 19 5.39 1.51 -11.72
N LEU A 20 4.08 1.60 -12.00
CA LEU A 20 3.38 2.88 -12.16
C LEU A 20 3.21 3.54 -10.79
N TYR A 21 4.31 4.15 -10.30
CA TYR A 21 4.38 5.03 -9.15
C TYR A 21 3.71 4.47 -7.88
N PRO A 22 4.49 3.90 -6.94
CA PRO A 22 3.99 3.31 -5.70
C PRO A 22 3.00 4.18 -4.90
N ILE A 23 3.09 5.50 -5.02
CA ILE A 23 2.18 6.45 -4.38
C ILE A 23 0.80 6.50 -5.04
N ASN A 24 0.70 6.32 -6.36
CA ASN A 24 -0.59 6.27 -7.06
C ASN A 24 -1.38 5.05 -6.60
N LEU A 25 -0.72 3.90 -6.50
CA LEU A 25 -1.37 2.69 -6.00
C LEU A 25 -1.82 2.83 -4.55
N LEU A 26 -0.97 3.39 -3.68
CA LEU A 26 -1.36 3.69 -2.30
C LEU A 26 -2.57 4.64 -2.23
N THR A 27 -2.65 5.61 -3.14
CA THR A 27 -3.78 6.55 -3.22
C THR A 27 -5.08 5.82 -3.52
N GLU A 28 -5.07 4.95 -4.53
CA GLU A 28 -6.28 4.22 -4.94
C GLU A 28 -6.68 3.16 -3.90
N GLU A 29 -5.72 2.41 -3.35
CA GLU A 29 -6.02 1.41 -2.33
C GLU A 29 -6.49 2.05 -1.00
N MET A 30 -5.94 3.21 -0.58
CA MET A 30 -6.38 3.87 0.66
C MET A 30 -7.76 4.54 0.54
N ARG A 31 -8.25 4.80 -0.68
CA ARG A 31 -9.59 5.34 -0.94
C ARG A 31 -10.69 4.29 -0.90
N THR A 32 -10.35 3.01 -0.89
CA THR A 32 -11.36 1.95 -0.91
C THR A 32 -12.11 1.81 0.42
N ASP A 33 -13.36 1.38 0.35
CA ASP A 33 -14.23 1.14 1.51
C ASP A 33 -13.89 -0.16 2.25
N GLU A 34 -13.21 -1.09 1.57
CA GLU A 34 -12.76 -2.35 2.14
C GLU A 34 -11.66 -2.18 3.20
N THR A 35 -11.97 -2.63 4.41
CA THR A 35 -11.04 -2.54 5.54
C THR A 35 -9.74 -3.32 5.32
N GLU A 36 -9.82 -4.52 4.74
CA GLU A 36 -8.63 -5.36 4.52
C GLU A 36 -7.64 -4.72 3.54
N THR A 37 -8.15 -4.11 2.47
CA THR A 37 -7.34 -3.40 1.49
C THR A 37 -6.65 -2.19 2.10
N ARG A 38 -7.36 -1.38 2.92
CA ARG A 38 -6.73 -0.28 3.67
C ARG A 38 -5.61 -0.77 4.59
N ILE A 39 -5.82 -1.88 5.31
CA ILE A 39 -4.80 -2.48 6.18
C ILE A 39 -3.59 -2.94 5.36
N ARG A 40 -3.82 -3.58 4.20
CA ARG A 40 -2.76 -4.00 3.28
C ARG A 40 -1.92 -2.80 2.83
N SER A 41 -2.54 -1.70 2.42
CA SER A 41 -1.84 -0.49 2.00
C SER A 41 -1.04 0.15 3.13
N MET A 42 -1.61 0.22 4.34
CA MET A 42 -0.89 0.71 5.52
C MET A 42 0.38 -0.10 5.81
N ARG A 43 0.33 -1.43 5.66
CA ARG A 43 1.51 -2.29 5.81
C ARG A 43 2.55 -2.06 4.73
N ARG A 44 2.13 -1.75 3.49
CA ARG A 44 3.02 -1.47 2.35
C ARG A 44 3.73 -0.11 2.46
N LEU A 45 3.20 0.85 3.22
CA LEU A 45 3.82 2.19 3.39
C LEU A 45 5.31 2.12 3.76
N ARG A 46 5.69 1.21 4.67
CA ARG A 46 7.10 1.02 5.07
C ARG A 46 7.96 0.58 3.89
N THR A 47 7.51 -0.40 3.13
CA THR A 47 8.22 -0.92 1.95
C THR A 47 8.35 0.15 0.88
N VAL A 48 7.29 0.92 0.65
CA VAL A 48 7.28 2.02 -0.32
C VAL A 48 8.25 3.14 0.11
N ALA A 49 8.27 3.52 1.39
CA ALA A 49 9.21 4.50 1.91
C ALA A 49 10.67 4.06 1.73
N GLN A 50 10.96 2.77 1.96
CA GLN A 50 12.29 2.20 1.75
C GLN A 50 12.69 2.21 0.26
N ALA A 51 11.76 1.86 -0.64
CA ALA A 51 12.01 1.85 -2.08
C ALA A 51 12.15 3.26 -2.69
N LEU A 52 11.42 4.25 -2.17
CA LEU A 52 11.49 5.64 -2.61
C LEU A 52 12.80 6.33 -2.17
N GLY A 53 13.36 5.92 -1.04
CA GLY A 53 14.49 6.61 -0.42
C GLY A 53 14.08 7.91 0.29
N PRO A 54 15.03 8.57 0.99
CA PRO A 54 14.74 9.66 1.91
C PRO A 54 14.27 10.95 1.22
N ASP A 55 14.75 11.22 0.01
CA ASP A 55 14.42 12.45 -0.73
C ASP A 55 12.96 12.44 -1.18
N ARG A 56 12.57 11.40 -1.93
CA ARG A 56 11.20 11.19 -2.41
C ARG A 56 10.20 10.90 -1.30
N THR A 57 10.63 10.24 -0.22
CA THR A 57 9.77 10.07 0.96
C THR A 57 9.36 11.42 1.54
N ARG A 58 10.27 12.40 1.56
CA ARG A 58 9.96 13.76 2.07
C ARG A 58 9.12 14.57 1.10
N SER A 59 9.45 14.53 -0.19
CA SER A 59 8.77 15.36 -1.21
C SER A 59 7.44 14.80 -1.69
N GLU A 60 7.21 13.49 -1.58
CA GLU A 60 6.00 12.83 -2.10
C GLU A 60 5.19 12.09 -1.01
N LEU A 61 5.83 11.18 -0.25
CA LEU A 61 5.11 10.31 0.70
C LEU A 61 4.60 11.07 1.92
N LEU A 62 5.39 12.00 2.48
CA LEU A 62 4.95 12.83 3.61
C LEU A 62 3.75 13.73 3.25
N PRO A 63 3.74 14.47 2.13
CA PRO A 63 2.56 15.20 1.68
C PRO A 63 1.34 14.31 1.46
N PHE A 64 1.52 13.12 0.89
CA PHE A 64 0.44 12.14 0.72
C PHE A 64 -0.21 11.77 2.06
N LEU A 65 0.59 11.34 3.05
CA LEU A 65 0.09 10.95 4.37
C LEU A 65 -0.59 12.10 5.10
N SER A 66 -0.03 13.31 4.98
CA SER A 66 -0.59 14.53 5.59
C SER A 66 -1.96 14.86 5.01
N ARG A 67 -2.13 14.71 3.67
CA ARG A 67 -3.40 14.92 2.99
C ARG A 67 -4.43 13.87 3.41
N THR A 68 -4.03 12.60 3.48
CA THR A 68 -4.92 11.51 3.86
C THR A 68 -5.40 11.63 5.31
N ALA A 69 -4.50 11.99 6.25
CA ALA A 69 -4.87 12.22 7.65
C ALA A 69 -5.85 13.41 7.80
N THR A 70 -5.60 14.50 7.07
CA THR A 70 -6.44 15.71 7.14
C THR A 70 -7.79 15.54 6.42
N SER A 71 -7.83 14.77 5.32
CA SER A 71 -9.04 14.53 4.52
C SER A 71 -10.13 13.83 5.35
N THR A 72 -9.76 12.83 6.16
CA THR A 72 -10.71 12.12 7.02
C THR A 72 -11.32 13.03 8.08
N MET A 73 -10.62 14.08 8.50
CA MET A 73 -11.07 15.00 9.53
C MET A 73 -12.00 16.10 9.00
N ARG A 74 -11.92 16.43 7.70
CA ARG A 74 -12.78 17.43 7.04
C ARG A 74 -14.08 16.89 6.47
N ALA A 75 -14.19 15.58 6.24
CA ALA A 75 -15.41 14.96 5.70
C ALA A 75 -16.53 14.73 6.74
N ARG A 76 -16.34 15.17 7.99
CA ARG A 76 -17.30 14.96 9.11
C ARG A 76 -17.85 16.26 9.72
N LEU A 77 -17.69 17.39 9.04
CA LEU A 77 -18.27 18.68 9.41
C LEU A 77 -19.25 19.13 8.31
#